data_AF-A0A2A2FHA5-F1
#
_entry.id   AF-A0A2A2FHA5-F1
#
_cell.length_a   1.000
_cell.length_b   1.000
_cell.length_c   1.000
_cell.angle_alpha   90.00
_cell.angle_beta   90.00
_cell.angle_gamma   90.00
#
_symmetry.space_group_name_H-M   'P 1'
#
loop_
_entity.id
_entity.type
_entity.pdbx_description
1 polymer ?
#
loop_
_entity_poly.entity_id
_entity_poly.type
_entity_poly.pdbx_seq_one_letter_code
_entity_poly.pdbx_strand_id
1 'polypeptide(L)'
;MTGTAEPPELRIPRGDLLRSRVVSDVGTTLARALDRELTGYATLVPQETLLLEGDARGVVTFADGVPVLAYNTVSDSGGPDALAELAVPGPYRVELYAVADGALETAHEEAALRVAPGAAATELADDQALADRTREAAPEERLDAGDDDGDAVAAFLEDDERIEAIREQARSEAAERASKWGLDDALADGSEAGKSRLDNFDS
;
A
#
# COMPACT_ATOMS: atom_id res chain seq x y z
N MET A 1 35.11 -2.34 19.33
CA MET A 1 34.12 -3.42 19.26
C MET A 1 32.98 -2.93 18.38
N THR A 2 33.02 -3.20 17.07
CA THR A 2 31.84 -3.10 16.21
C THR A 2 31.19 -4.46 16.23
N GLY A 3 30.09 -4.59 16.97
CA GLY A 3 29.22 -5.76 16.83
C GLY A 3 28.57 -5.65 15.47
N THR A 4 29.06 -6.43 14.49
CA THR A 4 28.27 -6.75 13.31
C THR A 4 27.08 -7.53 13.86
N ALA A 5 25.92 -6.89 13.95
CA ALA A 5 24.68 -7.62 14.16
C ALA A 5 24.60 -8.65 13.02
N GLU A 6 24.60 -9.94 13.37
CA GLU A 6 24.39 -10.99 12.38
C GLU A 6 23.06 -10.70 11.67
N PRO A 7 23.02 -10.74 10.33
CA PRO A 7 21.77 -10.52 9.61
C PRO A 7 20.75 -11.55 10.10
N PRO A 8 19.47 -11.14 10.29
CA PRO A 8 18.45 -12.04 10.78
C PRO A 8 18.33 -13.23 9.82
N GLU A 9 18.76 -14.42 10.26
CA GLU A 9 18.61 -15.63 9.46
C GLU A 9 17.12 -15.98 9.35
N LEU A 10 16.49 -15.63 8.23
CA LEU A 10 15.13 -16.06 7.95
C LEU A 10 15.08 -17.59 7.80
N ARG A 11 14.53 -18.26 8.80
CA ARG A 11 14.32 -19.71 8.78
C ARG A 11 12.89 -20.05 8.42
N ILE A 12 12.64 -20.23 7.13
CA ILE A 12 11.36 -20.76 6.65
C ILE A 12 11.38 -22.30 6.71
N PRO A 13 10.44 -22.93 7.42
CA PRO A 13 10.33 -24.39 7.46
C PRO A 13 9.96 -24.93 6.07
N ARG A 14 10.32 -26.19 5.80
CA ARG A 14 9.81 -26.86 4.59
C ARG A 14 8.30 -27.07 4.72
N GLY A 15 7.54 -26.46 3.82
CA GLY A 15 6.10 -26.68 3.70
C GLY A 15 5.71 -27.75 2.68
N ASP A 16 4.43 -28.13 2.71
CA ASP A 16 3.80 -28.99 1.72
C ASP A 16 3.40 -28.17 0.49
N LEU A 17 3.94 -28.52 -0.68
CA LEU A 17 3.64 -27.82 -1.93
C LEU A 17 2.16 -28.02 -2.31
N LEU A 18 1.39 -26.95 -2.26
CA LEU A 18 -0.01 -26.93 -2.68
C LEU A 18 -0.16 -26.67 -4.17
N ARG A 19 0.69 -25.80 -4.72
CA ARG A 19 0.58 -25.35 -6.11
C ARG A 19 1.87 -24.79 -6.63
N SER A 20 2.16 -25.05 -7.92
CA SER A 20 3.24 -24.40 -8.67
C SER A 20 2.69 -24.00 -10.05
N ARG A 21 2.80 -22.72 -10.42
CA ARG A 21 2.26 -22.18 -11.69
C ARG A 21 2.99 -20.91 -12.10
N VAL A 22 3.10 -20.69 -13.40
CA VAL A 22 3.42 -19.37 -13.96
C VAL A 22 2.16 -18.51 -14.03
N VAL A 23 2.22 -17.31 -13.46
CA VAL A 23 1.16 -16.30 -13.48
C VAL A 23 1.70 -15.01 -14.04
N SER A 24 0.89 -14.28 -14.81
CA SER A 24 1.19 -12.92 -15.25
C SER A 24 0.79 -11.87 -14.21
N ASP A 25 0.01 -12.27 -13.22
CA ASP A 25 -0.50 -11.43 -12.14
C ASP A 25 -0.42 -12.22 -10.83
N VAL A 26 0.27 -11.66 -9.85
CA VAL A 26 0.43 -12.23 -8.50
C VAL A 26 -0.83 -12.07 -7.67
N GLY A 27 -1.66 -11.06 -7.95
CA GLY A 27 -2.92 -10.78 -7.24
C GLY A 27 -3.87 -11.97 -7.23
N THR A 28 -3.96 -12.69 -8.37
CA THR A 28 -4.72 -13.95 -8.45
C THR A 28 -4.26 -15.02 -7.44
N THR A 29 -2.98 -15.06 -7.10
CA THR A 29 -2.44 -15.98 -6.08
C THR A 29 -2.78 -15.49 -4.68
N LEU A 30 -2.59 -14.19 -4.41
CA LEU A 30 -2.87 -13.57 -3.12
C LEU A 30 -4.36 -13.71 -2.76
N ALA A 31 -5.26 -13.42 -3.69
CA ALA A 31 -6.70 -13.61 -3.51
C ALA A 31 -7.04 -15.07 -3.15
N ARG A 32 -6.39 -16.05 -3.78
CA ARG A 32 -6.60 -17.47 -3.47
C ARG A 32 -6.03 -17.89 -2.12
N ALA A 33 -4.93 -17.28 -1.68
CA ALA A 33 -4.38 -17.53 -0.35
C ALA A 33 -5.37 -17.02 0.70
N LEU A 34 -5.90 -15.81 0.51
CA LEU A 34 -6.92 -15.20 1.35
C LEU A 34 -8.20 -16.03 1.39
N ASP A 35 -8.77 -16.37 0.24
CA ASP A 35 -10.03 -17.15 0.14
C ASP A 35 -9.93 -18.56 0.77
N ARG A 36 -8.71 -19.07 0.97
CA ARG A 36 -8.44 -20.39 1.55
C ARG A 36 -7.93 -20.33 2.97
N GLU A 37 -7.82 -19.14 3.54
CA GLU A 37 -7.25 -18.90 4.87
C GLU A 37 -5.88 -19.62 5.00
N LEU A 38 -5.01 -19.45 3.99
CA LEU A 38 -3.74 -20.17 3.93
C LEU A 38 -2.78 -19.73 5.04
N THR A 39 -2.36 -20.67 5.89
CA THR A 39 -1.17 -20.54 6.73
C THR A 39 0.02 -21.22 6.06
N GLY A 40 1.05 -20.44 5.70
CA GLY A 40 2.10 -20.90 4.80
C GLY A 40 2.92 -19.80 4.15
N TYR A 41 3.48 -20.09 2.99
CA TYR A 41 4.27 -19.11 2.24
C TYR A 41 4.19 -19.33 0.73
N ALA A 42 4.33 -18.23 -0.02
CA ALA A 42 4.53 -18.20 -1.46
C ALA A 42 6.01 -17.94 -1.75
N THR A 43 6.54 -18.61 -2.78
CA THR A 43 7.79 -18.18 -3.40
C THR A 43 7.52 -17.64 -4.79
N LEU A 44 8.13 -16.50 -5.12
CA LEU A 44 7.97 -15.77 -6.36
C LEU A 44 9.30 -15.72 -7.09
N VAL A 45 9.34 -16.28 -8.30
CA VAL A 45 10.54 -16.28 -9.13
C VAL A 45 10.19 -15.66 -10.49
N PRO A 46 10.75 -14.50 -10.85
CA PRO A 46 10.62 -13.93 -12.19
C PRO A 46 11.10 -14.92 -13.26
N GLN A 47 10.43 -15.00 -14.42
CA GLN A 47 10.90 -15.92 -15.47
C GLN A 47 12.23 -15.47 -16.12
N GLU A 48 12.49 -14.17 -16.17
CA GLU A 48 13.68 -13.61 -16.81
C GLU A 48 14.98 -13.93 -16.03
N THR A 49 14.87 -14.20 -14.73
CA THR A 49 15.99 -14.59 -13.86
C THR A 49 16.32 -16.08 -13.95
N LEU A 50 15.62 -16.87 -14.76
CA LEU A 50 16.00 -18.28 -15.02
C LEU A 50 17.23 -18.41 -15.93
N LEU A 51 17.66 -17.31 -16.56
CA LEU A 51 18.77 -17.26 -17.51
C LEU A 51 20.06 -16.67 -16.91
N LEU A 52 19.97 -15.96 -15.78
CA LEU A 52 21.12 -15.52 -15.01
C LEU A 52 21.21 -16.39 -13.76
N GLU A 53 22.37 -17.00 -13.50
CA GLU A 53 22.64 -17.70 -12.25
C GLU A 53 22.53 -16.70 -11.09
N GLY A 54 21.35 -16.63 -10.48
CA GLY A 54 20.95 -15.63 -9.49
C GLY A 54 19.45 -15.65 -9.25
N ASP A 55 18.98 -16.69 -8.54
CA ASP A 55 17.58 -16.97 -8.22
C ASP A 55 16.94 -15.86 -7.36
N ALA A 56 16.37 -14.81 -7.98
CA ALA A 56 15.44 -13.93 -7.28
C ALA A 56 14.25 -14.78 -6.81
N ARG A 57 14.27 -15.15 -5.53
CA ARG A 57 13.20 -15.88 -4.86
C ARG A 57 12.62 -14.97 -3.79
N GLY A 58 11.63 -14.18 -4.19
CA GLY A 58 10.78 -13.50 -3.23
C GLY A 58 10.03 -14.53 -2.39
N VAL A 59 9.92 -14.29 -1.09
CA VAL A 59 9.11 -15.10 -0.18
C VAL A 59 8.09 -14.17 0.47
N VAL A 60 6.82 -14.54 0.38
CA VAL A 60 5.74 -13.88 1.12
C VAL A 60 5.09 -14.92 2.03
N THR A 61 5.05 -14.66 3.33
CA THR A 61 4.41 -15.57 4.29
C THR A 61 2.99 -15.12 4.60
N PHE A 62 2.13 -16.08 4.94
CA PHE A 62 0.72 -15.87 5.24
C PHE A 62 0.36 -16.51 6.57
N ALA A 63 -0.50 -15.84 7.33
CA ALA A 63 -1.26 -16.39 8.44
C ALA A 63 -2.75 -16.21 8.11
N ASP A 64 -3.51 -17.31 8.07
CA ASP A 64 -4.94 -17.30 7.71
C ASP A 64 -5.22 -16.57 6.39
N GLY A 65 -4.31 -16.71 5.43
CA GLY A 65 -4.40 -16.11 4.10
C GLY A 65 -3.97 -14.64 4.02
N VAL A 66 -3.67 -14.01 5.15
CA VAL A 66 -3.22 -12.63 5.21
C VAL A 66 -1.69 -12.54 5.19
N PRO A 67 -1.08 -11.71 4.31
CA PRO A 67 0.37 -11.49 4.31
C PRO A 67 0.88 -10.99 5.66
N VAL A 68 2.01 -11.54 6.11
CA VAL A 68 2.66 -11.15 7.37
C VAL A 68 4.10 -10.67 7.15
N LEU A 69 4.87 -11.39 6.34
CA LEU A 69 6.26 -11.05 6.03
C LEU A 69 6.52 -11.09 4.54
N ALA A 70 7.45 -10.26 4.08
CA ALA A 70 8.09 -10.38 2.79
C ALA A 70 9.61 -10.43 2.96
N TYR A 71 10.29 -11.18 2.09
CA TYR A 71 11.75 -11.26 2.07
C TYR A 71 12.26 -11.59 0.68
N ASN A 72 13.35 -10.95 0.28
CA ASN A 72 14.06 -11.25 -0.95
C ASN A 72 15.38 -11.93 -0.63
N THR A 73 15.51 -13.21 -1.03
CA THR A 73 16.69 -14.02 -0.71
C THR A 73 17.97 -13.60 -1.43
N VAL A 74 17.88 -12.75 -2.47
CA VAL A 74 19.05 -12.31 -3.25
C VAL A 74 19.66 -11.06 -2.67
N SER A 75 18.82 -10.06 -2.38
CA SER A 75 19.23 -8.79 -1.79
C SER A 75 19.34 -8.85 -0.26
N ASP A 76 18.84 -9.92 0.37
CA ASP A 76 18.76 -10.05 1.83
C ASP A 76 17.93 -8.92 2.47
N SER A 77 16.94 -8.41 1.73
CA SER A 77 16.01 -7.37 2.20
C SER A 77 14.69 -7.98 2.66
N GLY A 78 14.06 -7.36 3.65
CA GLY A 78 12.80 -7.79 4.25
C GLY A 78 11.75 -6.68 4.24
N GLY A 79 10.51 -7.05 4.56
CA GLY A 79 9.44 -6.09 4.75
C GLY A 79 9.07 -5.32 3.48
N PRO A 80 8.75 -4.01 3.58
CA PRO A 80 8.37 -3.19 2.43
C PRO A 80 9.42 -3.11 1.34
N ASP A 81 10.72 -3.06 1.70
CA ASP A 81 11.82 -3.01 0.73
C ASP A 81 11.83 -4.26 -0.16
N ALA A 82 11.61 -5.43 0.44
CA ALA A 82 11.49 -6.68 -0.31
C ALA A 82 10.29 -6.67 -1.26
N LEU A 83 9.15 -6.11 -0.86
CA LEU A 83 7.98 -6.00 -1.73
C LEU A 83 8.25 -5.09 -2.93
N ALA A 84 8.85 -3.93 -2.70
CA ALA A 84 9.19 -2.98 -3.76
C ALA A 84 10.16 -3.59 -4.79
N GLU A 85 11.15 -4.36 -4.33
CA GLU A 85 12.06 -5.08 -5.23
C GLU A 85 11.37 -6.21 -6.01
N LEU A 86 10.35 -6.84 -5.42
CA LEU A 86 9.58 -7.90 -6.06
C LEU A 86 8.51 -7.39 -7.02
N ALA A 87 8.16 -6.10 -6.99
CA ALA A 87 7.18 -5.45 -7.85
C ALA A 87 7.70 -5.20 -9.29
N VAL A 88 8.31 -6.23 -9.90
CA VAL A 88 8.81 -6.18 -11.27
C VAL A 88 7.71 -6.63 -12.25
N PRO A 89 7.45 -5.90 -13.34
CA PRO A 89 6.51 -6.36 -14.34
C PRO A 89 6.99 -7.66 -15.01
N GLY A 90 6.17 -8.70 -15.00
CA GLY A 90 6.48 -9.91 -15.74
C GLY A 90 5.76 -11.16 -15.26
N PRO A 91 5.88 -12.27 -15.99
CA PRO A 91 5.39 -13.54 -15.50
C PRO A 91 6.27 -14.03 -14.34
N TYR A 92 5.61 -14.43 -13.26
CA TYR A 92 6.22 -15.07 -12.10
C TYR A 92 5.89 -16.55 -12.09
N ARG A 93 6.88 -17.39 -11.82
CA ARG A 93 6.62 -18.72 -11.27
C ARG A 93 6.34 -18.55 -9.78
N VAL A 94 5.12 -18.89 -9.41
CA VAL A 94 4.64 -18.84 -8.02
C VAL A 94 4.45 -20.25 -7.50
N GLU A 95 5.02 -20.51 -6.33
CA GLU A 95 4.86 -21.77 -5.61
C GLU A 95 4.25 -21.49 -4.24
N LEU A 96 3.12 -22.12 -3.92
CA LEU A 96 2.42 -22.00 -2.64
C LEU A 96 2.67 -23.24 -1.80
N TYR A 97 3.07 -23.02 -0.55
CA TYR A 97 3.34 -24.04 0.44
C TYR A 97 2.47 -23.84 1.67
N ALA A 98 1.86 -24.91 2.17
CA ALA A 98 1.26 -24.94 3.50
C ALA A 98 2.30 -25.34 4.54
N VAL A 99 2.18 -24.83 5.76
CA VAL A 99 3.00 -25.24 6.89
C VAL A 99 2.10 -25.58 8.08
N ALA A 100 2.64 -26.27 9.07
CA ALA A 100 1.92 -26.50 10.31
C ALA A 100 1.64 -25.18 11.05
N ASP A 101 0.54 -25.11 11.78
CA ASP A 101 0.24 -23.99 12.67
C ASP A 101 1.41 -23.72 13.63
N GLY A 102 1.70 -22.44 13.84
CA GLY A 102 2.82 -21.99 14.67
C GLY A 102 4.21 -22.10 14.02
N ALA A 103 4.36 -22.79 12.89
CA ALA A 103 5.69 -23.02 12.28
C ALA A 103 6.38 -21.73 11.79
N LEU A 104 5.62 -20.65 11.61
CA LEU A 104 6.12 -19.34 11.18
C LEU A 104 6.11 -18.29 12.30
N GLU A 105 5.62 -18.61 13.52
CA GLU A 105 5.46 -17.62 14.60
C GLU A 105 6.77 -16.89 14.91
N THR A 106 7.87 -17.63 15.07
CA THR A 106 9.19 -17.02 15.34
C THR A 106 9.63 -16.08 14.23
N ALA A 107 9.40 -16.44 12.96
CA ALA A 107 9.70 -15.54 11.86
C ALA A 107 8.78 -14.32 11.90
N HIS A 108 7.49 -14.52 12.20
CA HIS A 108 6.49 -13.47 12.28
C HIS A 108 6.75 -12.48 13.42
N GLU A 109 7.56 -12.81 14.44
CA GLU A 109 7.99 -11.88 15.49
C GLU A 109 8.99 -10.82 14.98
N GLU A 110 9.69 -11.07 13.86
CA GLU A 110 10.72 -10.17 13.33
C GLU A 110 10.12 -8.94 12.64
N ALA A 111 10.02 -7.84 13.39
CA ALA A 111 9.40 -6.60 12.92
C ALA A 111 10.01 -6.03 11.63
N ALA A 112 11.33 -6.20 11.42
CA ALA A 112 12.02 -5.72 10.22
C ALA A 112 11.59 -6.43 8.93
N LEU A 113 10.99 -7.62 9.04
CA LEU A 113 10.55 -8.42 7.90
C LEU A 113 9.04 -8.27 7.65
N ARG A 114 8.31 -7.61 8.57
CA ARG A 114 6.86 -7.48 8.53
C ARG A 114 6.41 -6.55 7.42
N VAL A 115 5.23 -6.87 6.89
CA VAL A 115 4.52 -6.04 5.92
C VAL A 115 3.12 -5.76 6.43
N ALA A 116 2.58 -4.59 6.09
CA ALA A 116 1.19 -4.27 6.37
C ALA A 116 0.25 -5.26 5.62
N PRO A 117 -0.92 -5.61 6.17
CA PRO A 117 -1.80 -6.63 5.58
C PRO A 117 -2.10 -6.42 4.10
N GLY A 118 -2.39 -5.17 3.70
CA GLY A 118 -2.69 -4.82 2.31
C GLY A 118 -1.47 -4.63 1.40
N ALA A 119 -0.25 -4.54 1.95
CA ALA A 119 0.92 -4.09 1.19
C ALA A 119 1.25 -5.01 0.02
N ALA A 120 1.19 -6.34 0.19
CA ALA A 120 1.50 -7.25 -0.91
C ALA A 120 0.52 -7.13 -2.08
N ALA A 121 -0.75 -6.81 -1.82
CA ALA A 121 -1.76 -6.62 -2.88
C ALA A 121 -1.57 -5.28 -3.60
N THR A 122 -1.21 -4.23 -2.86
CA THR A 122 -0.86 -2.91 -3.43
C THR A 122 0.43 -3.00 -4.27
N GLU A 123 1.54 -3.47 -3.68
CA GLU A 123 2.86 -3.43 -4.33
C GLU A 123 3.00 -4.43 -5.47
N LEU A 124 2.52 -5.66 -5.31
CA LEU A 124 2.79 -6.74 -6.28
C LEU A 124 1.71 -6.89 -7.35
N ALA A 125 0.50 -6.37 -7.10
CA ALA A 125 -0.65 -6.57 -7.97
C ALA A 125 -1.38 -5.28 -8.34
N ASP A 126 -1.04 -4.13 -7.73
CA ASP A 126 -1.76 -2.86 -7.89
C ASP A 126 -3.28 -3.04 -7.69
N ASP A 127 -3.67 -3.90 -6.74
CA ASP A 127 -5.07 -4.29 -6.48
C ASP A 127 -5.55 -3.77 -5.13
N GLN A 128 -6.12 -2.55 -5.16
CA GLN A 128 -6.65 -1.89 -3.97
C GLN A 128 -7.81 -2.68 -3.34
N ALA A 129 -8.67 -3.31 -4.14
CA ALA A 129 -9.82 -4.05 -3.61
C ALA A 129 -9.37 -5.30 -2.85
N LEU A 130 -8.33 -5.97 -3.34
CA LEU A 130 -7.70 -7.07 -2.62
C LEU A 130 -6.98 -6.57 -1.36
N ALA A 131 -6.30 -5.43 -1.42
CA ALA A 131 -5.68 -4.83 -0.24
C ALA A 131 -6.70 -4.54 0.86
N ASP A 132 -7.85 -3.97 0.52
CA ASP A 132 -8.95 -3.69 1.46
C ASP A 132 -9.48 -4.96 2.13
N ARG A 133 -9.79 -5.99 1.33
CA ARG A 133 -10.25 -7.30 1.85
C ARG A 133 -9.22 -7.95 2.78
N THR A 134 -7.94 -7.78 2.44
CA THR A 134 -6.85 -8.36 3.21
C THR A 134 -6.66 -7.64 4.55
N ARG A 135 -6.91 -6.32 4.60
CA ARG A 135 -6.97 -5.55 5.86
C ARG A 135 -8.19 -5.96 6.69
N GLU A 136 -9.36 -6.14 6.09
CA GLU A 136 -10.57 -6.58 6.80
C GLU A 136 -10.41 -7.96 7.45
N ALA A 137 -9.67 -8.87 6.81
CA ALA A 137 -9.38 -10.20 7.34
C ALA A 137 -8.24 -10.22 8.39
N ALA A 138 -7.51 -9.12 8.56
CA ALA A 138 -6.40 -9.07 9.48
C ALA A 138 -6.87 -8.92 10.94
N PRO A 139 -6.18 -9.55 11.92
CA PRO A 139 -6.33 -9.20 13.33
C PRO A 139 -6.13 -7.71 13.56
N GLU A 140 -6.91 -7.12 14.47
CA GLU A 140 -6.91 -5.67 14.76
C GLU A 140 -5.51 -5.16 15.12
N GLU A 141 -4.72 -5.96 15.84
CA GLU A 141 -3.36 -5.60 16.26
C GLU A 141 -2.40 -5.40 15.08
N ARG A 142 -2.72 -5.93 13.89
CA ARG A 142 -1.92 -5.74 12.67
C ARG A 142 -2.34 -4.52 11.86
N LEU A 143 -3.48 -3.92 12.14
CA LEU A 143 -3.92 -2.70 11.48
C LEU A 143 -3.18 -1.49 12.06
N ASP A 144 -3.01 -1.46 13.38
CA ASP A 144 -2.33 -0.36 14.09
C ASP A 144 -0.83 -0.26 13.77
N ALA A 145 -0.18 -1.37 13.44
CA ALA A 145 1.26 -1.41 13.13
C ALA A 145 1.62 -0.90 11.72
N GLY A 146 0.63 -0.72 10.84
CA GLY A 146 0.81 -0.33 9.44
C GLY A 146 0.38 1.10 9.11
N ASP A 147 -0.12 1.86 10.09
CA ASP A 147 -0.71 3.19 9.89
C ASP A 147 0.30 4.34 10.10
N ASP A 148 1.58 4.11 9.78
CA ASP A 148 2.61 5.18 9.77
C ASP A 148 2.30 6.26 8.70
N ASP A 149 1.53 5.89 7.65
CA ASP A 149 0.94 6.84 6.70
C ASP A 149 -0.23 7.64 7.32
N GLY A 150 -1.02 7.02 8.19
CA GLY A 150 -2.06 7.69 8.97
C GLY A 150 -1.48 8.73 9.91
N ASP A 151 -0.31 8.44 10.51
CA ASP A 151 0.43 9.37 11.37
C ASP A 151 1.05 10.52 10.55
N ALA A 152 1.49 10.27 9.30
CA ALA A 152 1.95 11.33 8.40
C ALA A 152 0.83 12.28 7.92
N VAL A 153 -0.37 11.76 7.62
CA VAL A 153 -1.54 12.58 7.27
C VAL A 153 -2.10 13.29 8.51
N ALA A 154 -2.12 12.65 9.67
CA ALA A 154 -2.46 13.27 10.93
C ALA A 154 -1.49 14.41 11.27
N ALA A 155 -0.18 14.19 11.18
CA ALA A 155 0.84 15.22 11.37
C ALA A 155 0.77 16.35 10.33
N PHE A 156 0.36 16.06 9.09
CA PHE A 156 0.09 17.08 8.08
C PHE A 156 -1.17 17.91 8.37
N LEU A 157 -2.21 17.30 8.95
CA LEU A 157 -3.46 17.97 9.35
C LEU A 157 -3.35 18.70 10.70
N GLU A 158 -2.41 18.31 11.56
CA GLU A 158 -2.07 19.02 12.80
C GLU A 158 -1.22 20.28 12.54
N ASP A 159 -0.75 20.51 11.31
CA ASP A 159 -0.12 21.76 10.86
C ASP A 159 -1.20 22.74 10.32
N ASP A 160 -2.12 23.14 11.20
CA ASP A 160 -3.20 24.11 10.92
C ASP A 160 -2.66 25.43 10.33
N GLU A 161 -1.42 25.82 10.70
CA GLU A 161 -0.75 27.03 10.17
C GLU A 161 -0.39 26.91 8.68
N ARG A 162 -0.05 25.71 8.20
CA ARG A 162 0.27 25.47 6.77
C ARG A 162 -0.98 25.44 5.90
N ILE A 163 -2.10 24.93 6.41
CA ILE A 163 -3.39 24.90 5.68
C ILE A 163 -3.94 26.33 5.50
N GLU A 164 -3.85 27.18 6.53
CA GLU A 164 -4.20 28.60 6.44
C GLU A 164 -3.37 29.34 5.37
N ALA A 165 -2.06 29.08 5.29
CA ALA A 165 -1.17 29.70 4.30
C ALA A 165 -1.53 29.31 2.85
N ILE A 166 -1.88 28.05 2.59
CA ILE A 166 -2.31 27.58 1.25
C ILE A 166 -3.65 28.20 0.86
N ARG A 167 -4.58 28.35 1.82
CA ARG A 167 -5.91 28.93 1.59
C ARG A 167 -5.83 30.42 1.24
N GLU A 168 -4.91 31.15 1.88
CA GLU A 168 -4.68 32.57 1.61
C GLU A 168 -3.97 32.77 0.26
N GLN A 169 -2.98 31.93 -0.07
CA GLN A 169 -2.33 31.96 -1.38
C GLN A 169 -3.32 31.69 -2.53
N ALA A 170 -4.25 30.75 -2.35
CA ALA A 170 -5.28 30.46 -3.35
C ALA A 170 -6.25 31.63 -3.58
N ARG A 171 -6.60 32.41 -2.54
CA ARG A 171 -7.44 33.62 -2.69
C ARG A 171 -6.70 34.74 -3.44
N SER A 172 -5.44 34.99 -3.09
CA SER A 172 -4.64 36.02 -3.76
C SER A 172 -4.48 35.73 -5.25
N GLU A 173 -4.17 34.48 -5.59
CA GLU A 173 -4.01 34.05 -6.98
C GLU A 173 -5.33 34.10 -7.79
N ALA A 174 -6.48 33.88 -7.14
CA ALA A 174 -7.78 34.02 -7.78
C ALA A 174 -8.11 35.50 -8.07
N ALA A 175 -7.81 36.41 -7.14
CA ALA A 175 -7.99 37.85 -7.31
C ALA A 175 -7.09 38.42 -8.42
N GLU A 176 -5.83 37.99 -8.49
CA GLU A 176 -4.91 38.41 -9.55
C GLU A 176 -5.34 37.91 -10.94
N ARG A 177 -5.86 36.67 -11.03
CA ARG A 177 -6.38 36.13 -12.30
C ARG A 177 -7.66 36.83 -12.75
N ALA A 178 -8.55 37.20 -11.84
CA ALA A 178 -9.76 37.98 -12.13
C ALA A 178 -9.43 39.37 -12.71
N SER A 179 -8.44 40.06 -12.10
CA SER A 179 -7.94 41.35 -12.59
C SER A 179 -7.28 41.23 -13.97
N LYS A 180 -6.50 40.16 -14.20
CA LYS A 180 -5.85 39.89 -15.49
C LYS A 180 -6.83 39.58 -16.63
N TRP A 181 -8.02 39.05 -16.32
CA TRP A 181 -9.02 38.67 -17.30
C TRP A 181 -10.14 39.73 -17.44
N GLY A 182 -10.05 40.84 -16.71
CA GLY A 182 -11.03 41.93 -16.76
C GLY A 182 -12.41 41.54 -16.24
N LEU A 183 -12.48 40.60 -15.28
CA LEU A 183 -13.74 40.06 -14.76
C LEU A 183 -14.32 40.85 -13.56
N ASP A 184 -13.69 41.96 -13.17
CA ASP A 184 -14.15 42.87 -12.11
C ASP A 184 -15.54 43.47 -12.41
N ASP A 185 -15.90 43.62 -13.69
CA ASP A 185 -17.19 44.19 -14.12
C ASP A 185 -18.36 43.21 -13.91
N ALA A 186 -18.10 41.90 -13.90
CA ALA A 186 -19.15 40.87 -13.74
C ALA A 186 -19.55 40.63 -12.28
N LEU A 187 -18.72 41.03 -11.31
CA LEU A 187 -19.03 40.95 -9.88
C LEU A 187 -19.76 42.21 -9.37
N ALA A 188 -19.58 43.36 -10.03
CA ALA A 188 -20.33 44.58 -9.73
C ALA A 188 -21.81 44.49 -10.18
N ASP A 189 -22.08 43.86 -11.34
CA ASP A 189 -23.44 43.75 -11.91
C ASP A 189 -24.36 42.78 -11.13
N GLY A 190 -23.78 41.84 -10.37
CA GLY A 190 -24.53 40.90 -9.52
C GLY A 190 -25.09 41.49 -8.21
N SER A 191 -24.62 42.67 -7.79
CA SER A 191 -25.05 43.34 -6.55
C SER A 191 -26.23 44.32 -6.78
N GLU A 192 -26.44 44.75 -8.02
CA GLU A 192 -27.53 45.67 -8.42
C GLU A 192 -28.79 44.95 -8.96
N ALA A 193 -28.83 43.61 -8.97
CA ALA A 193 -30.02 42.85 -9.37
C ALA A 193 -30.95 42.46 -8.20
N GLY A 194 -30.64 42.88 -6.97
CA GLY A 194 -31.35 42.48 -5.75
C GLY A 194 -32.22 43.55 -5.06
N LYS A 195 -32.30 44.79 -5.58
CA LYS A 195 -33.04 45.89 -4.93
C LYS A 195 -33.75 46.85 -5.91
N SER A 196 -34.62 46.35 -6.78
CA SER A 196 -35.74 47.16 -7.33
C SER A 196 -36.77 46.31 -8.09
N ARG A 197 -37.59 45.53 -7.37
CA ARG A 197 -38.84 44.99 -7.97
C ARG A 197 -40.04 44.80 -7.05
N LEU A 198 -40.06 45.44 -5.88
CA LEU A 198 -41.28 45.78 -5.14
C LEU A 198 -41.15 47.30 -4.95
N ASP A 199 -42.00 48.19 -5.46
CA ASP A 199 -43.45 48.20 -5.51
C ASP A 199 -43.93 48.99 -6.73
N ASN A 200 -44.73 48.36 -7.61
CA ASN A 200 -45.81 49.08 -8.30
C ASN A 200 -46.80 48.09 -8.91
N PHE A 201 -47.81 47.71 -8.12
CA PHE A 201 -49.08 47.23 -8.67
C PHE A 201 -50.22 47.58 -7.70
N ASP A 202 -51.10 48.45 -8.21
CA ASP A 202 -52.52 48.62 -7.85
C ASP A 202 -52.91 49.33 -6.54
N SER A 203 -53.31 50.61 -6.63
CA SER A 203 -54.70 51.09 -6.71
C SER A 203 -54.79 52.58 -6.31
#